data_AF-A0A2G9WTU3-F1
#
_entry.id   AF-A0A2G9WTU3-F1
#
_cell.length_a   1.000
_cell.length_b   1.000
_cell.length_c   1.000
_cell.angle_alpha   90.00
_cell.angle_beta   90.00
_cell.angle_gamma   90.00
#
_symmetry.space_group_name_H-M   'P 1'
#
loop_
_entity.id
_entity.type
_entity.pdbx_description
1 polymer ?
#
loop_
_entity_poly.entity_id
_entity_poly.type
_entity_poly.pdbx_seq_one_letter_code
_entity_poly.pdbx_strand_id
1 'polypeptide(L)'
;MNGSAASRLFSKFASTMSELSGRPVTFALAVTLVVVWAISGPFFGFSETWQLVINTSTTIVTFLMVFVLQNSQNRDGKALQAKIDELILTSGAQNKFIGIEKLDEEEIREVSQTLAEKAEELEEVADRAEALDEAAGKKPESG
;
A
#
# COMPACT_ATOMS: atom_id res chain seq x y z
N MET A 1 14.31 2.63 -29.80
CA MET A 1 13.93 1.41 -29.05
C MET A 1 15.14 0.85 -28.30
N ASN A 2 15.46 1.32 -27.08
CA ASN A 2 16.62 0.81 -26.29
C ASN A 2 16.34 0.63 -24.78
N GLY A 3 15.07 0.60 -24.35
CA GLY A 3 14.70 0.49 -22.94
C GLY A 3 14.63 -0.93 -22.36
N SER A 4 14.98 -1.98 -23.12
CA SER A 4 14.52 -3.34 -22.78
C SER A 4 15.44 -4.16 -21.87
N ALA A 5 16.76 -3.90 -21.86
CA ALA A 5 17.70 -4.73 -21.09
C ALA A 5 17.83 -4.25 -19.64
N ALA A 6 18.06 -2.94 -19.44
CA ALA A 6 18.16 -2.35 -18.11
C ALA A 6 16.85 -2.44 -17.32
N SER A 7 15.71 -2.18 -17.96
CA SER A 7 14.39 -2.33 -17.33
C SER A 7 14.09 -3.78 -16.93
N ARG A 8 14.45 -4.76 -17.77
CA ARG A 8 14.28 -6.20 -17.44
C ARG A 8 15.22 -6.64 -16.31
N LEU A 9 16.48 -6.22 -16.32
CA LEU A 9 17.44 -6.53 -15.25
C LEU A 9 17.02 -5.89 -13.93
N PHE A 10 16.61 -4.61 -13.96
CA PHE A 10 16.09 -3.92 -12.79
C PHE A 10 14.80 -4.58 -12.27
N SER A 11 13.86 -4.93 -13.14
CA SER A 11 12.62 -5.61 -12.74
C SER A 11 12.88 -6.99 -12.16
N LYS A 12 13.85 -7.75 -12.71
CA LYS A 12 14.24 -9.07 -12.21
C LYS A 12 15.01 -8.96 -10.88
N PHE A 13 15.88 -7.97 -10.73
CA PHE A 13 16.55 -7.66 -9.48
C PHE A 13 15.56 -7.21 -8.41
N ALA A 14 14.66 -6.27 -8.72
CA ALA A 14 13.64 -5.76 -7.81
C ALA A 14 12.66 -6.85 -7.37
N SER A 15 12.22 -7.73 -8.28
CA SER A 15 11.38 -8.90 -7.92
C SER A 15 12.13 -9.89 -7.05
N THR A 16 13.39 -10.20 -7.37
CA THR A 16 14.23 -11.09 -6.56
C THR A 16 14.50 -10.50 -5.18
N MET A 17 14.77 -9.19 -5.08
CA MET A 17 14.96 -8.48 -3.80
C MET A 17 13.67 -8.40 -2.99
N SER A 18 12.51 -8.22 -3.63
CA SER A 18 11.20 -8.24 -2.98
C SER A 18 10.87 -9.63 -2.43
N GLU A 19 11.11 -10.69 -3.20
CA GLU A 19 10.97 -12.09 -2.74
C GLU A 19 11.98 -12.45 -1.64
N LEU A 20 13.22 -11.95 -1.71
CA LEU A 20 14.22 -12.17 -0.66
C LEU A 20 13.84 -11.42 0.63
N SER A 21 13.38 -10.16 0.54
CA SER A 21 13.04 -9.34 1.71
C SER A 21 12.00 -10.01 2.63
N GLY A 22 11.07 -10.80 2.05
CA GLY A 22 10.05 -11.53 2.80
C GLY A 22 10.48 -12.89 3.36
N ARG A 23 11.68 -13.41 3.06
CA ARG A 23 12.10 -14.76 3.48
C ARG A 23 12.90 -14.73 4.79
N PRO A 24 12.56 -15.58 5.79
CA PRO A 24 13.30 -15.68 7.06
C PRO A 24 14.80 -15.94 6.90
N VAL A 25 15.18 -16.64 5.83
CA VAL A 25 16.58 -16.95 5.48
C VAL A 25 17.38 -15.68 5.22
N THR A 26 16.76 -14.67 4.61
CA THR A 26 17.42 -13.41 4.26
C THR A 26 17.70 -12.56 5.50
N PHE A 27 16.75 -12.56 6.45
CA PHE A 27 16.94 -11.96 7.76
C PHE A 27 18.09 -12.63 8.52
N ALA A 28 18.12 -13.96 8.55
CA ALA A 28 19.20 -14.72 9.19
C ALA A 28 20.58 -14.41 8.56
N LEU A 29 20.64 -14.25 7.24
CA LEU A 29 21.86 -13.91 6.50
C LEU A 29 22.31 -12.47 6.81
N ALA A 30 21.37 -11.52 6.88
CA ALA A 30 21.66 -10.14 7.29
C ALA A 30 22.20 -10.06 8.73
N VAL A 31 21.57 -10.77 9.66
CA VAL A 31 22.03 -10.86 11.06
C VAL A 31 23.43 -11.48 11.13
N THR A 32 23.68 -12.54 10.36
CA THR A 32 25.00 -13.19 10.30
C THR A 32 26.07 -12.22 9.80
N LEU A 33 25.78 -11.42 8.76
CA LEU A 33 26.70 -10.40 8.24
C LEU A 33 27.01 -9.33 9.30
N VAL A 34 26.01 -8.87 10.06
CA VAL A 34 26.21 -7.91 11.16
C VAL A 34 27.09 -8.51 12.27
N VAL A 35 26.88 -9.78 12.62
CA VAL A 35 27.69 -10.49 13.62
C VAL A 35 29.13 -10.65 13.15
N VAL A 36 29.36 -11.07 11.91
CA VAL A 36 30.71 -11.20 11.32
C VAL A 36 31.43 -9.85 11.32
N TRP A 37 30.73 -8.78 10.94
CA TRP A 37 31.28 -7.43 11.01
C TRP A 37 31.65 -7.05 12.45
N ALA A 38 30.76 -7.26 13.43
CA ALA A 38 31.03 -6.95 14.83
C ALA A 38 32.26 -7.71 15.38
N ILE A 39 32.41 -8.99 15.02
CA ILE A 39 33.56 -9.82 15.40
C ILE A 39 34.86 -9.35 14.73
N SER A 40 34.78 -8.72 13.55
CA SER A 40 35.94 -8.11 12.91
C SER A 40 36.44 -6.85 13.66
N GLY A 41 35.58 -6.16 14.40
CA GLY A 41 35.89 -4.90 15.10
C GLY A 41 37.10 -4.95 16.04
N PRO A 42 37.24 -5.95 16.93
CA PRO A 42 38.41 -6.14 17.78
C PRO A 42 39.74 -6.27 17.01
N PHE A 43 39.74 -6.87 15.82
CA PHE A 43 40.95 -6.98 14.98
C PHE A 43 41.40 -5.63 14.40
N PHE A 44 40.46 -4.71 14.20
CA PHE A 44 40.72 -3.35 13.68
C PHE A 44 40.72 -2.28 14.78
N GLY A 45 40.70 -2.68 16.06
CA GLY A 45 40.69 -1.76 17.20
C GLY A 45 39.51 -0.80 17.22
N PHE A 46 38.36 -1.19 16.63
CA PHE A 46 37.19 -0.33 16.44
C PHE A 46 37.51 1.04 15.82
N SER A 47 38.45 1.07 14.86
CA SER A 47 38.90 2.30 14.21
C SER A 47 37.78 3.10 13.54
N GLU A 48 38.02 4.41 13.38
CA GLU A 48 37.13 5.33 12.65
C GLU A 48 36.81 4.83 11.23
N THR A 49 37.79 4.24 10.53
CA THR A 49 37.58 3.66 9.20
C THR A 49 36.65 2.45 9.25
N TRP A 50 36.77 1.61 10.27
CA TRP A 50 35.91 0.42 10.44
C TRP A 50 34.44 0.81 10.68
N GLN A 51 34.21 1.85 11.49
CA GLN A 51 32.87 2.40 11.73
C GLN A 51 32.31 3.14 10.50
N LEU A 52 33.15 3.93 9.83
CA LEU A 52 32.79 4.68 8.62
C LEU A 52 32.29 3.74 7.53
N VAL A 53 32.98 2.62 7.28
CA VAL A 53 32.61 1.65 6.25
C VAL A 53 31.19 1.15 6.45
N ILE A 54 30.76 0.78 7.66
CA ILE A 54 29.40 0.27 7.85
C ILE A 54 28.34 1.38 7.77
N ASN A 55 28.63 2.54 8.34
CA ASN A 55 27.70 3.67 8.36
C ASN A 55 27.43 4.15 6.93
N THR A 56 28.49 4.33 6.13
CA THR A 56 28.37 4.71 4.73
C THR A 56 27.69 3.61 3.91
N SER A 57 28.07 2.34 4.09
CA SER A 57 27.47 1.23 3.34
C SER A 57 25.98 1.07 3.63
N THR A 58 25.60 1.09 4.90
CA THR A 58 24.19 1.00 5.32
C THR A 58 23.39 2.17 4.80
N THR A 59 23.96 3.38 4.79
CA THR A 59 23.29 4.56 4.22
C THR A 59 23.00 4.38 2.73
N ILE A 60 23.99 3.91 1.95
CA ILE A 60 23.80 3.63 0.52
C ILE A 60 22.74 2.55 0.31
N VAL A 61 22.82 1.44 1.03
CA VAL A 61 21.85 0.33 0.93
C VAL A 61 20.45 0.81 1.28
N THR A 62 20.28 1.55 2.38
CA THR A 62 18.99 2.12 2.78
C THR A 62 18.45 3.08 1.73
N PHE A 63 19.29 3.96 1.18
CA PHE A 63 18.89 4.89 0.12
C PHE A 63 18.39 4.13 -1.12
N LEU A 64 19.11 3.09 -1.55
CA LEU A 64 18.67 2.21 -2.64
C LEU A 64 17.39 1.44 -2.29
N MET A 65 17.27 0.97 -1.04
CA MET A 65 16.11 0.24 -0.56
C MET A 65 14.85 1.09 -0.61
N VAL A 66 14.92 2.39 -0.30
CA VAL A 66 13.79 3.32 -0.45
C VAL A 66 13.26 3.31 -1.89
N PHE A 67 14.13 3.38 -2.90
CA PHE A 67 13.69 3.31 -4.31
C PHE A 67 13.10 1.94 -4.68
N VAL A 68 13.72 0.84 -4.23
CA VAL A 68 13.20 -0.51 -4.48
C VAL A 68 11.83 -0.68 -3.82
N LEU A 69 11.69 -0.23 -2.58
CA LEU A 69 10.45 -0.29 -1.81
C LEU A 69 9.36 0.56 -2.46
N GLN A 70 9.68 1.80 -2.85
CA GLN A 70 8.76 2.68 -3.58
C GLN A 70 8.33 2.07 -4.92
N ASN A 71 9.23 1.43 -5.66
CA ASN A 71 8.89 0.75 -6.91
C ASN A 71 7.96 -0.46 -6.68
N SER A 72 8.23 -1.27 -5.64
CA SER A 72 7.35 -2.40 -5.28
C SER A 72 5.98 -1.89 -4.84
N GLN A 73 5.95 -0.90 -3.93
CA GLN A 73 4.72 -0.30 -3.42
C GLN A 73 3.89 0.35 -4.53
N ASN A 74 4.50 1.07 -5.46
CA ASN A 74 3.82 1.67 -6.61
C ASN A 74 3.19 0.60 -7.53
N ARG A 75 3.91 -0.51 -7.77
CA ARG A 75 3.37 -1.61 -8.57
C ARG A 75 2.20 -2.30 -7.86
N ASP A 76 2.35 -2.58 -6.58
CA ASP A 76 1.34 -3.28 -5.79
C ASP A 76 0.09 -2.42 -5.59
N GLY A 77 0.25 -1.10 -5.43
CA GLY A 77 -0.85 -0.12 -5.39
C GLY A 77 -1.67 -0.11 -6.68
N LYS A 78 -1.02 -0.08 -7.84
CA LYS A 78 -1.71 -0.16 -9.15
C LYS A 78 -2.44 -1.49 -9.36
N ALA A 79 -1.84 -2.59 -8.91
CA ALA A 79 -2.48 -3.90 -9.01
C ALA A 79 -3.73 -4.01 -8.11
N LEU A 80 -3.68 -3.39 -6.92
CA LEU A 80 -4.82 -3.30 -6.03
C LEU A 80 -5.94 -2.46 -6.64
N GLN A 81 -5.62 -1.28 -7.19
CA GLN A 81 -6.58 -0.42 -7.88
C GLN A 81 -7.28 -1.17 -9.03
N ALA A 82 -6.53 -1.85 -9.90
CA ALA A 82 -7.11 -2.62 -11.00
C ALA A 82 -8.06 -3.74 -10.53
N LYS A 83 -7.78 -4.38 -9.39
CA LYS A 83 -8.68 -5.37 -8.78
C LYS A 83 -9.96 -4.74 -8.25
N ILE A 84 -9.87 -3.55 -7.65
CA ILE A 84 -11.04 -2.81 -7.14
C ILE A 84 -11.89 -2.30 -8.31
N ASP A 85 -11.26 -1.78 -9.37
CA ASP A 85 -11.95 -1.33 -10.58
C ASP A 85 -12.78 -2.45 -11.21
N GLU A 86 -12.24 -3.67 -11.30
CA GLU A 86 -12.97 -4.84 -11.79
C GLU A 86 -14.16 -5.21 -10.89
N LEU A 87 -13.99 -5.10 -9.56
CA LEU A 87 -15.09 -5.33 -8.61
C LEU A 87 -16.19 -4.29 -8.78
N ILE A 88 -15.85 -2.99 -8.92
CA ILE A 88 -16.83 -1.91 -9.13
C ILE A 88 -17.61 -2.14 -10.43
N LEU A 89 -16.91 -2.49 -11.50
CA LEU A 89 -17.49 -2.75 -12.81
C LEU A 89 -18.50 -3.91 -12.78
N THR A 90 -18.26 -4.91 -11.92
CA THR A 90 -19.10 -6.11 -11.81
C THR A 90 -20.16 -6.02 -10.71
N SER A 91 -19.99 -5.15 -9.71
CA SER A 91 -20.82 -5.10 -8.50
C SER A 91 -22.02 -4.15 -8.56
N GLY A 92 -22.36 -3.61 -9.74
CA GLY A 92 -23.43 -2.60 -9.88
C GLY A 92 -23.11 -1.28 -9.15
N ALA A 93 -21.88 -1.11 -8.68
CA ALA A 93 -21.40 0.15 -8.12
C ALA A 93 -21.26 1.19 -9.23
N GLN A 94 -21.22 2.47 -8.85
CA GLN A 94 -21.13 3.54 -9.87
C GLN A 94 -19.75 3.51 -10.53
N ASN A 95 -19.71 3.25 -11.84
CA ASN A 95 -18.47 3.24 -12.63
C ASN A 95 -17.66 4.55 -12.56
N LYS A 96 -18.26 5.65 -12.08
CA LYS A 96 -17.56 6.93 -11.87
C LYS A 96 -16.39 6.85 -10.87
N PHE A 97 -16.32 5.78 -10.06
CA PHE A 97 -15.24 5.56 -9.09
C PHE A 97 -14.05 4.79 -9.67
N ILE A 98 -14.18 4.25 -10.89
CA ILE A 98 -13.09 3.55 -11.57
C ILE A 98 -12.01 4.57 -11.95
N GLY A 99 -10.77 4.31 -11.54
CA GLY A 99 -9.64 5.18 -11.86
C GLY A 99 -9.62 6.53 -11.13
N ILE A 100 -10.33 6.64 -10.00
CA ILE A 100 -10.42 7.88 -9.21
C ILE A 100 -9.04 8.37 -8.71
N GLU A 101 -8.04 7.49 -8.58
CA GLU A 101 -6.68 7.83 -8.16
C GLU A 101 -5.92 8.74 -9.14
N LYS A 102 -6.45 8.92 -10.36
CA LYS A 102 -5.84 9.73 -11.42
C LYS A 102 -6.35 11.17 -11.42
N LEU A 103 -7.42 11.42 -10.68
CA LEU A 103 -7.99 12.75 -10.50
C LEU A 103 -7.04 13.61 -9.66
N ASP A 104 -7.15 14.92 -9.81
CA ASP A 104 -6.47 15.85 -8.92
C ASP A 104 -7.12 15.88 -7.52
N GLU A 105 -6.44 16.50 -6.57
CA GLU A 105 -6.89 16.54 -5.17
C GLU A 105 -8.25 17.25 -5.01
N GLU A 106 -8.53 18.26 -5.84
CA GLU A 106 -9.79 19.01 -5.79
C GLU A 106 -10.94 18.15 -6.31
N GLU A 107 -10.74 17.49 -7.44
CA GLU A 107 -11.66 16.52 -8.03
C GLU A 107 -11.94 15.33 -7.09
N ILE A 108 -10.91 14.78 -6.42
CA ILE A 108 -11.09 13.72 -5.41
C ILE A 108 -11.96 14.23 -4.25
N ARG A 109 -11.74 15.47 -3.80
CA ARG A 109 -12.51 16.07 -2.72
C ARG A 109 -13.97 16.25 -3.10
N GLU A 110 -14.26 16.72 -4.31
CA GLU A 110 -15.63 16.84 -4.82
C GLU A 110 -16.34 15.49 -4.85
N VAL A 111 -15.70 14.47 -5.41
CA VAL A 111 -16.28 13.12 -5.47
C VAL A 111 -16.53 12.55 -4.07
N SER A 112 -15.61 12.80 -3.13
CA SER A 112 -15.74 12.38 -1.73
C SER A 112 -16.89 13.09 -1.01
N GLN A 113 -17.08 14.39 -1.25
CA GLN A 113 -18.19 15.16 -0.69
C GLN A 113 -19.53 14.65 -1.22
N THR A 114 -19.66 14.45 -2.53
CA THR A 114 -20.89 13.89 -3.11
C THR A 114 -21.19 12.47 -2.58
N LEU A 115 -20.15 11.69 -2.27
CA LEU A 115 -20.32 10.37 -1.63
C LEU A 115 -20.87 10.48 -0.21
N ALA A 116 -20.32 11.39 0.58
CA ALA A 116 -20.76 11.64 1.95
C ALA A 116 -22.22 12.12 1.99
N GLU A 117 -22.58 13.09 1.15
CA GLU A 117 -23.95 13.60 1.03
C GLU A 117 -24.94 12.47 0.66
N LYS A 118 -24.59 11.64 -0.34
CA LYS A 118 -25.45 10.51 -0.72
C LYS A 118 -25.58 9.45 0.37
N ALA A 119 -24.53 9.23 1.16
CA ALA A 119 -24.58 8.28 2.27
C ALA A 119 -25.52 8.78 3.37
N GLU A 120 -25.46 10.07 3.70
CA GLU A 120 -26.34 10.73 4.66
C GLU A 120 -27.82 10.69 4.20
N GLU A 121 -28.09 11.03 2.93
CA GLU A 121 -29.45 10.91 2.37
C GLU A 121 -30.01 9.49 2.45
N LEU A 122 -29.18 8.46 2.21
CA LEU A 122 -29.61 7.07 2.31
C LEU A 122 -29.90 6.64 3.75
N GLU A 123 -29.11 7.12 4.71
CA GLU A 123 -29.32 6.87 6.14
C GLU A 123 -30.63 7.53 6.63
N GLU A 124 -30.88 8.79 6.28
CA GLU A 124 -32.14 9.48 6.61
C GLU A 124 -33.37 8.77 6.02
N VAL A 125 -33.26 8.27 4.79
CA VAL A 125 -34.33 7.51 4.14
C VAL A 125 -34.58 6.18 4.85
N ALA A 126 -33.53 5.48 5.26
CA ALA A 126 -33.65 4.23 6.01
C ALA A 126 -34.32 4.47 7.37
N ASP A 127 -33.87 5.46 8.14
CA ASP A 127 -34.47 5.84 9.43
C ASP A 127 -35.95 6.20 9.29
N ARG A 128 -36.29 6.95 8.23
CA ARG A 128 -37.67 7.33 7.96
C ARG A 128 -38.53 6.13 7.58
N ALA A 129 -37.99 5.17 6.82
CA ALA A 129 -38.69 3.95 6.46
C ALA A 129 -38.97 3.09 7.71
N GLU A 130 -37.99 2.96 8.62
CA GLU A 130 -38.15 2.24 9.89
C GLU A 130 -39.19 2.89 10.80
N ALA A 131 -39.16 4.23 10.94
CA ALA A 131 -40.15 4.95 11.74
C ALA A 131 -41.59 4.79 11.22
N LEU A 132 -41.76 4.70 9.89
CA LEU A 132 -43.06 4.44 9.28
C LEU A 132 -43.53 3.00 9.48
N ASP A 133 -42.62 2.02 9.43
CA ASP A 133 -42.93 0.60 9.68
C ASP A 133 -43.31 0.37 11.15
N GLU A 134 -42.60 0.99 12.10
CA GLU A 134 -42.98 0.99 13.53
C GLU A 134 -44.37 1.61 13.76
N ALA A 135 -44.67 2.73 13.10
CA ALA A 135 -45.98 3.38 13.22
C ALA A 135 -47.11 2.53 12.61
N ALA A 136 -46.82 1.77 11.54
CA ALA A 136 -47.76 0.87 10.88
C ALA A 136 -47.99 -0.44 11.67
N GLY A 137 -46.94 -0.99 12.31
CA GLY A 137 -47.00 -2.17 13.16
C GLY A 137 -47.76 -1.95 14.47
N LYS A 138 -47.99 -0.69 14.88
CA LYS A 138 -48.71 -0.32 16.10
C LYS A 138 -50.23 -0.16 15.91
N LYS A 139 -50.80 -0.59 14.77
CA LYS A 139 -52.25 -0.52 14.54
C LYS A 139 -52.97 -1.29 15.65
N PRO A 140 -53.89 -0.65 16.39
CA PRO A 140 -54.44 -1.25 17.60
C PRO A 140 -55.36 -2.41 17.23
N GLU A 141 -54.97 -3.63 17.57
CA GLU A 141 -55.93 -4.69 17.89
C GLU A 141 -56.63 -4.29 19.19
N SER A 142 -57.59 -3.38 19.07
CA SER A 142 -58.57 -3.13 20.12
C SER A 142 -59.94 -3.43 19.55
N GLY A 143 -60.35 -4.68 19.73
CA GLY A 143 -61.74 -5.13 19.60
C GLY A 143 -62.60 -4.68 20.77
#